data_AF-A0A182TG83-F1
#
_entry.id   AF-A0A182TG83-F1
#
_cell.length_a   1.000
_cell.length_b   1.000
_cell.length_c   1.000
_cell.angle_alpha   90.00
_cell.angle_beta   90.00
_cell.angle_gamma   90.00
#
_symmetry.space_group_name_H-M   'P 1'
#
loop_
_entity.id
_entity.type
_entity.pdbx_description
1 polymer ?
#
loop_
_entity_poly.entity_id
_entity_poly.type
_entity_poly.pdbx_seq_one_letter_code
_entity_poly.pdbx_strand_id
1 'polypeptide(L)'
;MLDVLDVLYVIVRTNYITLVQFDNDANGYVQLSVNDSLERLFPNRFRGRSYTIAWFEEEPLAVRRDNKIIGVDVDMLNIIAKHQNIDLHDMSDQTLQGSKRFFDLATLRTIDKSDDWVHATALYFPNSYTWCVAVPRFYLLDLSGQLFRPFALDLWLLVLVMAGAHAAYGKLLYPCLQRHHPAMGRLLNPQLKLLFRFLHFMMLETYIAMLTQQLEFSHLPLFPKTLQEFSRSSIPLLAMAMDLADIVHHIPRHAHQTVAWNRSLSYDPEQFAILVQCDIFERNIEQYTAMLGKRVHNTLFYLIPEPMLETPLVCLHKKDSRVHTLQRYIDRLKEAGVWQYLISKWTYRPHSPQYSSQIEDPLERKQLYLTLTHLIPVYMIWTQPRSIDIYTPTGFWMKHKISSTPKAPLARDSSVPKTELANHSITYHSAKEMSRSMHQH
;
A
#
# COMPACT_ATOMS: atom_id res chain seq x y z
N MET A 1 -16.98 -18.01 46.29
CA MET A 1 -16.12 -17.47 47.35
C MET A 1 -15.50 -16.22 46.77
N LEU A 2 -15.83 -15.05 47.28
CA LEU A 2 -15.26 -13.79 46.82
C LEU A 2 -13.80 -13.77 47.30
N ASP A 3 -12.84 -14.04 46.41
CA ASP A 3 -11.44 -13.77 46.71
C ASP A 3 -11.31 -12.26 46.93
N VAL A 4 -11.22 -11.88 48.20
CA VAL A 4 -11.27 -10.51 48.68
C VAL A 4 -10.02 -9.80 48.19
N LEU A 5 -10.22 -8.85 47.28
CA LEU A 5 -9.25 -7.84 46.90
C LEU A 5 -8.71 -7.13 48.15
N ASP A 6 -7.45 -6.68 48.09
CA ASP A 6 -6.95 -5.64 49.00
C ASP A 6 -7.71 -4.32 48.74
N VAL A 7 -8.91 -4.21 49.32
CA VAL A 7 -9.73 -3.00 49.33
C VAL A 7 -9.48 -2.31 50.66
N LEU A 8 -8.87 -1.13 50.57
CA LEU A 8 -8.69 -0.23 51.70
C LEU A 8 -9.89 0.73 51.73
N TYR A 9 -10.70 0.63 52.78
CA TYR A 9 -11.81 1.54 53.00
C TYR A 9 -11.31 2.77 53.75
N VAL A 10 -11.45 3.92 53.12
CA VAL A 10 -11.10 5.21 53.72
C VAL A 10 -12.36 5.87 54.26
N ILE A 11 -12.47 5.93 55.59
CA ILE A 11 -13.58 6.62 56.25
C ILE A 11 -13.07 8.00 56.68
N VAL A 12 -13.54 9.04 55.99
CA VAL A 12 -13.20 10.43 56.29
C VAL A 12 -14.22 11.00 57.26
N ARG A 13 -13.76 11.47 58.43
CA ARG A 13 -14.56 12.23 59.40
C ARG A 13 -13.97 13.63 59.54
N THR A 14 -14.73 14.55 60.13
CA THR A 14 -14.43 15.99 60.18
C THR A 14 -13.03 16.32 60.70
N ASN A 15 -12.47 15.51 61.61
CA ASN A 15 -11.18 15.77 62.26
C ASN A 15 -10.16 14.62 62.14
N TYR A 16 -10.48 13.51 61.46
CA TYR A 16 -9.57 12.37 61.31
C TYR A 16 -9.97 11.42 60.17
N ILE A 17 -8.97 10.72 59.63
CA ILE A 17 -9.14 9.68 58.61
C ILE A 17 -8.95 8.33 59.28
N THR A 18 -9.87 7.39 59.03
CA THR A 18 -9.74 6.00 59.49
C THR A 18 -9.59 5.10 58.29
N LEU A 19 -8.52 4.30 58.26
CA LEU A 19 -8.32 3.28 57.24
C LEU A 19 -8.79 1.94 57.80
N VAL A 20 -9.62 1.23 57.04
CA VAL A 20 -10.19 -0.05 57.44
C VAL A 20 -10.00 -1.06 56.32
N GLN A 21 -9.58 -2.27 56.67
CA GLN A 21 -9.43 -3.38 55.75
C GLN A 21 -10.16 -4.60 56.30
N PHE A 22 -10.85 -5.36 55.45
CA PHE A 22 -11.45 -6.62 55.90
C PHE A 22 -10.39 -7.72 56.03
N ASP A 23 -10.61 -8.66 56.95
CA ASP A 23 -9.78 -9.86 57.10
C ASP A 23 -9.99 -10.81 55.90
N ASN A 24 -9.08 -11.77 55.69
CA ASN A 24 -9.04 -12.68 54.54
C ASN A 24 -10.34 -13.49 54.35
N ASP A 25 -10.99 -13.84 55.46
CA ASP A 25 -12.26 -14.58 55.45
C ASP A 25 -13.50 -13.66 55.43
N ALA A 26 -13.30 -12.34 55.28
CA ALA A 26 -14.32 -11.29 55.41
C ALA A 26 -15.12 -11.31 56.74
N ASN A 27 -14.62 -12.04 57.75
CA ASN A 27 -15.30 -12.22 59.04
C ASN A 27 -15.07 -11.08 60.04
N GLY A 28 -14.15 -10.15 59.74
CA GLY A 28 -13.80 -9.03 60.61
C GLY A 28 -13.10 -7.91 59.85
N TYR A 29 -12.86 -6.80 60.55
CA TYR A 29 -12.12 -5.66 60.01
C TYR A 29 -10.91 -5.32 60.88
N VAL A 30 -9.81 -4.95 60.22
CA VAL A 30 -8.58 -4.47 60.82
C VAL A 30 -8.50 -2.96 60.58
N GLN A 31 -8.35 -2.19 61.65
CA GLN A 31 -8.09 -0.76 61.55
C GLN A 31 -6.60 -0.54 61.27
N LEU A 32 -6.31 0.23 60.23
CA LEU A 32 -4.97 0.56 59.77
C LEU A 32 -4.66 2.04 60.04
N SER A 33 -3.38 2.36 60.20
CA SER A 33 -2.89 3.71 60.37
C SER A 33 -2.40 4.28 59.03
N VAL A 34 -2.54 5.58 58.83
CA VAL A 34 -1.99 6.28 57.64
C VAL A 34 -0.46 6.19 57.60
N ASN A 35 0.18 6.00 58.76
CA ASN A 35 1.63 5.85 58.87
C ASN A 35 2.10 4.40 58.75
N ASP A 36 1.20 3.44 58.51
CA ASP A 36 1.58 2.05 58.30
C ASP A 36 2.38 1.90 57.01
N SER A 37 3.31 0.94 56.98
CA SER A 37 4.09 0.64 55.79
C SER A 37 3.17 0.19 54.64
N LEU A 38 3.63 0.38 53.39
CA LEU A 38 2.90 -0.06 52.21
C LEU A 38 2.53 -1.55 52.29
N GLU A 39 3.44 -2.38 52.80
CA GLU A 39 3.24 -3.83 53.00
C GLU A 39 2.17 -4.15 54.05
N ARG A 40 1.91 -3.25 54.99
CA ARG A 40 0.89 -3.41 56.02
C ARG A 40 -0.46 -2.86 55.57
N LEU A 41 -0.46 -1.82 54.73
CA LEU A 41 -1.66 -1.26 54.08
C LEU A 41 -2.19 -2.18 52.96
N PHE A 42 -1.27 -2.85 52.26
CA PHE A 42 -1.55 -3.79 51.18
C PHE A 42 -0.80 -5.11 51.43
N PRO A 43 -1.22 -5.88 52.45
CA PRO A 43 -0.59 -7.15 52.77
C PRO A 43 -0.74 -8.13 51.61
N ASN A 44 0.33 -8.87 51.31
CA ASN A 44 0.29 -9.88 50.25
C ASN A 44 -0.51 -11.10 50.73
N ARG A 45 -1.82 -11.09 50.47
CA ARG A 45 -2.77 -12.10 50.94
C ARG A 45 -2.78 -13.37 50.08
N PHE A 46 -2.11 -13.35 48.94
CA PHE A 46 -1.96 -14.51 48.09
C PHE A 46 -0.80 -15.39 48.59
N ARG A 47 -1.13 -16.55 49.17
CA ARG A 47 -0.16 -17.66 49.26
C ARG A 47 -0.11 -18.33 47.90
N GLY A 48 0.77 -17.84 47.04
CA GLY A 48 0.94 -18.31 45.68
C GLY A 48 1.31 -19.79 45.59
N ARG A 49 0.51 -20.57 44.88
CA ARG A 49 0.97 -21.84 44.29
C ARG A 49 1.74 -21.51 43.01
N SER A 50 2.89 -22.13 42.80
CA SER A 50 3.68 -21.92 41.60
C SER A 50 2.89 -22.13 40.31
N TYR A 51 3.17 -21.31 39.30
CA TYR A 51 2.58 -21.42 37.96
C TYR A 51 3.56 -22.13 37.03
N THR A 52 3.09 -23.14 36.32
CA THR A 52 3.85 -23.74 35.21
C THR A 52 3.46 -23.05 33.90
N ILE A 53 4.41 -22.34 33.28
CA ILE A 53 4.17 -21.55 32.07
C ILE A 53 4.73 -22.28 30.83
N ALA A 54 3.89 -22.42 29.81
CA ALA A 54 4.30 -22.80 28.46
C ALA A 54 4.54 -21.53 27.63
N TRP A 55 5.81 -21.28 27.31
CA TRP A 55 6.22 -20.12 26.51
C TRP A 55 6.18 -20.43 25.03
N PHE A 56 5.66 -19.50 24.24
CA PHE A 56 5.66 -19.56 22.78
C PHE A 56 6.49 -18.41 22.23
N GLU A 57 7.39 -18.71 21.29
CA GLU A 57 8.29 -17.70 20.71
C GLU A 57 7.51 -16.78 19.77
N GLU A 58 7.36 -15.52 20.17
CA GLU A 58 6.69 -14.46 19.43
C GLU A 58 7.34 -13.11 19.80
N GLU A 59 8.12 -12.50 18.89
CA GLU A 59 8.69 -11.18 19.15
C GLU A 59 7.60 -10.09 19.05
N PRO A 60 7.51 -9.11 19.97
CA PRO A 60 8.36 -8.85 21.13
C PRO A 60 7.84 -9.47 22.46
N LEU A 61 6.82 -10.31 22.41
CA LEU A 61 6.10 -10.84 23.57
C LEU A 61 6.93 -11.82 24.40
N ALA A 62 7.51 -12.84 23.76
CA ALA A 62 8.41 -13.81 24.38
C ALA A 62 9.41 -14.32 23.35
N VAL A 63 10.70 -14.15 23.62
CA VAL A 63 11.79 -14.49 22.71
C VAL A 63 12.89 -15.17 23.50
N ARG A 64 13.45 -16.25 22.96
CA ARG A 64 14.61 -16.88 23.57
C ARG A 64 15.89 -16.18 23.13
N ARG A 65 16.64 -15.61 24.08
CA ARG A 65 17.96 -15.01 23.87
C ARG A 65 18.91 -15.49 24.97
N ASP A 66 20.10 -15.94 24.59
CA ASP A 66 21.13 -16.42 25.53
C ASP A 66 20.62 -17.48 26.52
N ASN A 67 19.83 -18.44 26.00
CA ASN A 67 19.21 -19.53 26.77
C ASN A 67 18.24 -19.08 27.87
N LYS A 68 17.74 -17.84 27.81
CA LYS A 68 16.68 -17.30 28.67
C LYS A 68 15.53 -16.78 27.81
N ILE A 69 14.32 -16.93 28.31
CA ILE A 69 13.12 -16.37 27.67
C ILE A 69 12.95 -14.95 28.21
N ILE A 70 12.88 -13.98 27.31
CA ILE A 70 12.75 -12.56 27.62
C ILE A 70 11.66 -11.94 26.75
N GLY A 71 11.02 -10.88 27.22
CA GLY A 71 9.98 -10.18 26.45
C GLY A 71 8.93 -9.51 27.31
N VAL A 72 7.93 -8.91 26.65
CA VAL A 72 6.82 -8.21 27.31
C VAL A 72 6.07 -9.12 28.27
N ASP A 73 5.71 -10.34 27.83
CA ASP A 73 4.92 -11.27 28.63
C ASP A 73 5.71 -11.80 29.83
N VAL A 74 7.02 -12.01 29.64
CA VAL A 74 7.94 -12.42 30.72
C VAL A 74 8.03 -11.35 31.80
N ASP A 75 8.26 -10.10 31.41
CA ASP A 75 8.34 -8.99 32.37
C ASP A 75 7.01 -8.78 33.10
N MET A 76 5.89 -8.86 32.38
CA MET A 76 4.56 -8.68 32.98
C MET A 76 4.26 -9.79 34.00
N LEU A 77 4.50 -11.05 33.63
CA LEU A 77 4.29 -12.19 34.53
C LEU A 77 5.25 -12.14 35.73
N ASN A 78 6.50 -11.68 35.55
CA ASN A 78 7.44 -11.47 36.65
C ASN A 78 6.97 -10.38 37.61
N ILE A 79 6.37 -9.29 37.13
CA ILE A 79 5.79 -8.24 37.99
C ILE A 79 4.64 -8.83 38.81
N ILE A 80 3.75 -9.59 38.17
CA ILE A 80 2.62 -10.24 38.85
C ILE A 80 3.13 -11.24 39.88
N ALA A 81 4.08 -12.10 39.50
CA ALA A 81 4.69 -13.11 40.36
C ALA A 81 5.37 -12.48 41.58
N LYS A 82 6.13 -11.39 41.39
CA LYS A 82 6.74 -10.64 42.50
C LYS A 82 5.69 -10.02 43.41
N HIS A 83 4.64 -9.42 42.84
CA HIS A 83 3.58 -8.78 43.63
C HIS A 83 2.75 -9.80 44.41
N GLN A 84 2.52 -10.99 43.85
CA GLN A 84 1.73 -12.04 44.46
C GLN A 84 2.58 -13.07 45.23
N ASN A 85 3.90 -12.87 45.29
CA ASN A 85 4.87 -13.80 45.88
C ASN A 85 4.67 -15.24 45.39
N ILE A 86 4.67 -15.42 44.06
CA ILE A 86 4.49 -16.71 43.39
C ILE A 86 5.76 -17.05 42.60
N ASP A 87 6.12 -18.33 42.59
CA ASP A 87 7.18 -18.83 41.72
C ASP A 87 6.66 -19.19 40.32
N LEU A 88 7.40 -18.77 39.29
CA LEU A 88 7.14 -19.14 37.91
C LEU A 88 8.09 -20.28 37.50
N HIS A 89 7.54 -21.35 36.93
CA HIS A 89 8.32 -22.47 36.40
C HIS A 89 8.14 -22.58 34.89
N ASP A 90 9.27 -22.56 34.18
CA ASP A 90 9.31 -22.70 32.74
C ASP A 90 9.09 -24.16 32.33
N MET A 91 8.18 -24.37 31.37
CA MET A 91 8.03 -25.66 30.72
C MET A 91 9.04 -25.79 29.57
N SER A 92 9.84 -26.85 29.57
CA SER A 92 10.80 -27.14 28.49
C SER A 92 10.10 -27.60 27.21
N ASP A 93 10.57 -27.10 26.05
CA ASP A 93 10.01 -27.27 24.69
C ASP A 93 9.67 -28.71 24.30
N GLN A 94 10.38 -29.69 24.87
CA GLN A 94 10.22 -31.10 24.49
C GLN A 94 8.89 -31.73 24.94
N THR A 95 8.05 -31.00 25.67
CA THR A 95 6.80 -31.54 26.25
C THR A 95 5.52 -31.14 25.52
N LEU A 96 5.56 -30.18 24.60
CA LEU A 96 4.38 -29.73 23.84
C LEU A 96 3.89 -30.75 22.79
N GLN A 97 4.75 -31.66 22.32
CA GLN A 97 4.42 -32.61 21.24
C GLN A 97 3.82 -33.96 21.68
N GLY A 98 3.48 -34.16 22.95
CA GLY A 98 2.85 -35.44 23.34
C GLY A 98 2.63 -35.70 24.82
N SER A 99 2.87 -34.73 25.70
CA SER A 99 2.75 -34.94 27.14
C SER A 99 1.40 -34.45 27.66
N LYS A 100 0.63 -35.36 28.28
CA LYS A 100 -0.52 -35.07 29.16
C LYS A 100 -0.09 -34.34 30.46
N ARG A 101 0.86 -33.41 30.39
CA ARG A 101 1.23 -32.53 31.51
C ARG A 101 0.53 -31.19 31.32
N PHE A 102 -0.32 -30.86 32.28
CA PHE A 102 -1.12 -29.64 32.29
C PHE A 102 -0.22 -28.44 32.58
N PHE A 103 -0.05 -27.53 31.61
CA PHE A 103 0.41 -26.17 31.90
C PHE A 103 -0.68 -25.44 32.70
N ASP A 104 -0.29 -24.47 33.52
CA ASP A 104 -1.25 -23.59 34.18
C ASP A 104 -1.57 -22.38 33.28
N LEU A 105 -0.59 -21.92 32.51
CA LEU A 105 -0.72 -20.82 31.55
C LEU A 105 0.11 -21.10 30.29
N ALA A 106 -0.45 -20.84 29.10
CA ALA A 106 0.26 -20.83 27.83
C ALA A 106 0.25 -19.43 27.23
N THR A 107 1.43 -18.90 26.86
CA THR A 107 1.55 -17.52 26.33
C THR A 107 1.20 -17.40 24.84
N LEU A 108 0.82 -18.50 24.18
CA LEU A 108 0.36 -18.47 22.80
C LEU A 108 -0.86 -17.55 22.68
N ARG A 109 -0.78 -16.59 21.76
CA ARG A 109 -1.90 -15.71 21.40
C ARG A 109 -2.78 -16.40 20.39
N THR A 110 -4.02 -16.69 20.75
CA THR A 110 -5.02 -17.20 19.81
C THR A 110 -6.22 -16.28 19.75
N ILE A 111 -6.94 -16.32 18.63
CA ILE A 111 -8.26 -15.70 18.54
C ILE A 111 -9.20 -16.44 19.49
N ASP A 112 -10.07 -15.69 20.18
CA ASP A 112 -11.04 -16.27 21.09
C ASP A 112 -12.00 -17.22 20.37
N LYS A 113 -11.82 -18.51 20.63
CA LYS A 113 -12.68 -19.62 20.20
C LYS A 113 -13.13 -20.38 21.43
N SER A 114 -13.82 -19.67 22.32
CA SER A 114 -14.29 -20.20 23.62
C SER A 114 -14.98 -21.58 23.57
N ASP A 115 -15.56 -21.97 22.43
CA ASP A 115 -16.22 -23.27 22.25
C ASP A 115 -15.25 -24.46 22.03
N ASP A 116 -14.01 -24.25 21.59
CA ASP A 116 -13.08 -25.32 21.22
C ASP A 116 -12.23 -25.85 22.40
N TRP A 117 -12.25 -25.18 23.56
CA TRP A 117 -11.31 -25.46 24.67
C TRP A 117 -11.94 -26.21 25.84
N VAL A 118 -11.91 -27.54 25.78
CA VAL A 118 -12.52 -28.41 26.80
C VAL A 118 -11.85 -28.29 28.20
N HIS A 119 -10.55 -27.99 28.25
CA HIS A 119 -9.76 -27.98 29.50
C HIS A 119 -9.06 -26.66 29.83
N ALA A 120 -9.33 -25.61 29.05
CA ALA A 120 -8.76 -24.30 29.25
C ALA A 120 -9.84 -23.23 29.37
N THR A 121 -9.46 -22.06 29.85
CA THR A 121 -10.28 -20.86 29.97
C THR A 121 -9.49 -19.72 29.37
N ALA A 122 -10.18 -18.85 28.63
CA ALA A 122 -9.59 -17.67 28.03
C ALA A 122 -9.06 -16.73 29.11
N LEU A 123 -7.79 -16.35 28.99
CA LEU A 123 -7.19 -15.24 29.72
C LEU A 123 -6.94 -14.11 28.72
N TYR A 124 -7.69 -13.03 28.83
CA TYR A 124 -7.59 -11.87 27.95
C TYR A 124 -6.41 -11.03 28.36
N PHE A 125 -5.55 -10.72 27.40
CA PHE A 125 -4.48 -9.76 27.63
C PHE A 125 -4.84 -8.38 27.10
N PRO A 126 -4.08 -7.35 27.50
CA PRO A 126 -4.38 -5.98 27.14
C PRO A 126 -4.28 -5.69 25.63
N ASN A 127 -3.65 -6.57 24.84
CA ASN A 127 -3.44 -6.44 23.41
C ASN A 127 -4.60 -7.04 22.57
N SER A 128 -5.08 -6.23 21.64
CA SER A 128 -5.79 -6.69 20.45
C SER A 128 -4.83 -6.64 19.27
N TYR A 129 -4.84 -7.67 18.40
CA TYR A 129 -4.16 -7.53 17.11
C TYR A 129 -5.02 -6.74 16.15
N THR A 130 -4.48 -5.60 15.73
CA THR A 130 -4.95 -4.86 14.57
C THR A 130 -4.35 -5.47 13.31
N TRP A 131 -5.19 -5.85 12.37
CA TRP A 131 -4.81 -6.42 11.09
C TRP A 131 -4.96 -5.37 10.00
N CYS A 132 -3.87 -5.12 9.27
CA CYS A 132 -3.76 -4.15 8.19
C CYS A 132 -3.47 -4.85 6.87
N VAL A 133 -3.83 -4.19 5.77
CA VAL A 133 -3.59 -4.70 4.42
C VAL A 133 -2.27 -4.14 3.89
N ALA A 134 -1.35 -5.03 3.54
CA ALA A 134 -0.13 -4.70 2.82
C ALA A 134 -0.36 -4.91 1.32
N VAL A 135 -0.37 -3.83 0.54
CA VAL A 135 -0.59 -3.86 -0.92
C VAL A 135 0.72 -3.69 -1.69
N PRO A 136 0.89 -4.31 -2.85
CA PRO A 136 2.09 -4.13 -3.65
C PRO A 136 2.24 -2.69 -4.14
N ARG A 137 3.47 -2.17 -4.10
CA ARG A 137 3.79 -0.86 -4.68
C ARG A 137 4.09 -1.01 -6.16
N PHE A 138 3.28 -0.36 -6.99
CA PHE A 138 3.55 -0.21 -8.41
C PHE A 138 3.25 1.22 -8.88
N TYR A 139 4.10 1.70 -9.79
CA TYR A 139 4.02 3.04 -10.37
C TYR A 139 3.95 2.90 -11.88
N LEU A 140 2.95 3.51 -12.54
CA LEU A 140 3.01 3.70 -13.99
C LEU A 140 3.57 5.08 -14.30
N LEU A 141 4.34 5.13 -15.37
CA LEU A 141 4.56 6.37 -16.10
C LEU A 141 3.37 6.58 -17.05
N ASP A 142 2.64 7.67 -16.88
CA ASP A 142 1.73 8.15 -17.93
C ASP A 142 2.55 8.88 -19.00
N LEU A 143 2.95 8.14 -20.03
CA LEU A 143 3.85 8.61 -21.09
C LEU A 143 3.17 9.58 -22.08
N SER A 144 1.85 9.52 -22.21
CA SER A 144 1.11 10.21 -23.28
C SER A 144 0.74 11.64 -22.92
N GLY A 145 0.44 11.91 -21.65
CA GLY A 145 0.10 13.24 -21.16
C GLY A 145 1.31 14.13 -20.87
N GLN A 146 2.49 13.56 -20.63
CA GLN A 146 3.67 14.29 -20.13
C GLN A 146 4.19 15.40 -21.06
N LEU A 147 3.98 15.30 -22.38
CA LEU A 147 4.47 16.31 -23.31
C LEU A 147 3.55 17.56 -23.35
N PHE A 148 2.25 17.38 -23.16
CA PHE A 148 1.27 18.48 -23.22
C PHE A 148 0.92 19.07 -21.86
N ARG A 149 1.18 18.33 -20.78
CA ARG A 149 0.95 18.72 -19.39
C ARG A 149 1.81 19.88 -18.84
N PRO A 150 3.01 20.22 -19.37
CA PRO A 150 3.80 21.33 -18.84
C PRO A 150 3.06 22.67 -18.91
N PHE A 151 2.25 22.87 -19.94
CA PHE A 151 1.41 24.06 -20.08
C PHE A 151 -0.06 23.74 -19.92
N ALA A 152 -0.76 24.58 -19.16
CA ALA A 152 -2.22 24.59 -19.15
C ALA A 152 -2.76 24.87 -20.57
N LEU A 153 -3.99 24.45 -20.85
CA LEU A 153 -4.64 24.68 -22.15
C LEU A 153 -4.66 26.17 -22.52
N ASP A 154 -4.83 27.05 -21.54
CA ASP A 154 -4.82 28.51 -21.75
C ASP A 154 -3.47 29.03 -22.28
N LEU A 155 -2.36 28.46 -21.81
CA LEU A 155 -1.02 28.80 -22.27
C LEU A 155 -0.78 28.26 -23.69
N TRP A 156 -1.26 27.05 -24.00
CA TRP A 156 -1.23 26.53 -25.37
C TRP A 156 -2.02 27.41 -26.34
N LEU A 157 -3.20 27.89 -25.92
CA LEU A 157 -4.00 28.84 -26.70
C LEU A 157 -3.25 30.16 -26.90
N LEU A 158 -2.58 30.67 -25.86
CA LEU A 158 -1.77 31.88 -25.96
C LEU A 158 -0.61 31.71 -26.95
N VAL A 159 0.09 30.57 -26.93
CA VAL A 159 1.13 30.24 -27.93
C VAL A 159 0.56 30.25 -29.34
N LEU A 160 -0.62 29.65 -29.55
CA LEU A 160 -1.29 29.61 -30.84
C LEU A 160 -1.70 31.01 -31.32
N VAL A 161 -2.24 31.85 -30.43
CA VAL A 161 -2.58 33.25 -30.73
C VAL A 161 -1.33 34.06 -31.09
N MET A 162 -0.23 33.91 -30.34
CA MET A 162 1.03 34.60 -30.63
C MET A 162 1.65 34.15 -31.96
N ALA A 163 1.60 32.85 -32.27
CA ALA A 163 2.04 32.31 -33.55
C ALA A 163 1.18 32.85 -34.71
N GLY A 164 -0.14 32.89 -34.52
CA GLY A 164 -1.08 33.50 -35.45
C GLY A 164 -0.81 34.98 -35.68
N ALA A 165 -0.58 35.75 -34.60
CA ALA A 165 -0.23 37.17 -34.67
C ALA A 165 1.09 37.40 -35.41
N HIS A 166 2.10 36.57 -35.19
CA HIS A 166 3.36 36.63 -35.92
C HIS A 166 3.17 36.37 -37.42
N ALA A 167 2.41 35.33 -37.78
CA ALA A 167 2.10 34.99 -39.16
C ALA A 167 1.27 36.09 -39.86
N ALA A 168 0.27 36.65 -39.16
CA ALA A 168 -0.56 37.75 -39.65
C ALA A 168 0.27 39.03 -39.84
N TYR A 169 1.19 39.33 -38.92
CA TYR A 169 2.14 40.43 -39.06
C TYR A 169 3.01 40.25 -40.32
N GLY A 170 3.58 39.07 -40.54
CA GLY A 170 4.44 38.81 -41.69
C GLY A 170 3.70 38.84 -43.04
N LYS A 171 2.49 38.27 -43.12
CA LYS A 171 1.75 38.11 -44.39
C LYS A 171 0.86 39.30 -44.77
N LEU A 172 0.26 39.98 -43.79
CA LEU A 172 -0.74 41.03 -44.04
C LEU A 172 -0.21 42.40 -43.61
N LEU A 173 0.22 42.51 -42.35
CA LEU A 173 0.54 43.80 -41.76
C LEU A 173 1.81 44.41 -42.36
N TYR A 174 2.88 43.62 -42.48
CA TYR A 174 4.17 44.07 -42.98
C TYR A 174 4.12 44.56 -44.44
N PRO A 175 3.54 43.83 -45.40
CA PRO A 175 3.39 44.33 -46.78
C PRO A 175 2.51 45.58 -46.89
N CYS A 176 1.46 45.69 -46.07
CA CYS A 176 0.59 46.86 -46.05
C CYS A 176 1.32 48.09 -45.49
N LEU A 177 2.03 47.92 -44.37
CA LEU A 177 2.81 48.96 -43.70
C LEU A 177 3.97 49.43 -44.60
N GLN A 178 4.59 48.53 -45.33
CA GLN A 178 5.66 48.86 -46.27
C GLN A 178 5.15 49.64 -47.49
N ARG A 179 3.89 49.43 -47.92
CA ARG A 179 3.26 50.17 -49.02
C ARG A 179 2.79 51.57 -48.61
N HIS A 180 2.18 51.72 -47.42
CA HIS A 180 1.61 53.00 -46.98
C HIS A 180 2.62 53.87 -46.21
N HIS A 181 3.49 53.29 -45.37
CA HIS A 181 4.42 54.02 -44.50
C HIS A 181 5.80 53.35 -44.40
N PRO A 182 6.67 53.50 -45.42
CA PRO A 182 7.94 52.77 -45.53
C PRO A 182 8.98 53.14 -44.45
N ALA A 183 8.95 54.36 -43.93
CA ALA A 183 9.84 54.80 -42.85
C ALA A 183 9.50 54.10 -41.52
N MET A 184 8.21 54.01 -41.20
CA MET A 184 7.73 53.38 -39.97
C MET A 184 7.92 51.85 -40.00
N GLY A 185 7.72 51.23 -41.17
CA GLY A 185 7.98 49.80 -41.38
C GLY A 185 9.45 49.39 -41.17
N ARG A 186 10.42 50.23 -41.55
CA ARG A 186 11.85 49.93 -41.32
C ARG A 186 12.26 50.02 -39.85
N LEU A 187 11.64 50.91 -39.08
CA LEU A 187 11.95 51.09 -37.65
C LEU A 187 11.31 49.99 -36.79
N LEU A 188 10.04 49.65 -37.07
CA LEU A 188 9.24 48.73 -36.26
C LEU A 188 9.61 47.25 -36.48
N ASN A 189 9.96 46.89 -37.72
CA ASN A 189 10.24 45.50 -38.09
C ASN A 189 11.37 44.82 -37.30
N PRO A 190 12.57 45.42 -37.12
CA PRO A 190 13.62 44.79 -36.32
C PRO A 190 13.20 44.60 -34.86
N GLN A 191 12.50 45.59 -34.27
CA GLN A 191 12.05 45.55 -32.88
C GLN A 191 10.99 44.45 -32.66
N LEU A 192 9.98 44.37 -33.53
CA LEU A 192 8.96 43.32 -33.48
C LEU A 192 9.57 41.93 -33.71
N LYS A 193 10.48 41.78 -34.68
CA LYS A 193 11.19 40.51 -34.91
C LYS A 193 12.05 40.09 -33.72
N LEU A 194 12.65 41.04 -33.01
CA LEU A 194 13.42 40.78 -31.80
C LEU A 194 12.51 40.39 -30.64
N LEU A 195 11.39 41.10 -30.45
CA LEU A 195 10.39 40.80 -29.43
C LEU A 195 9.80 39.39 -29.63
N PHE A 196 9.40 39.02 -30.85
CA PHE A 196 8.89 37.69 -31.14
C PHE A 196 9.94 36.59 -30.89
N ARG A 197 11.20 36.84 -31.22
CA ARG A 197 12.30 35.89 -30.93
C ARG A 197 12.55 35.74 -29.43
N PHE A 198 12.56 36.85 -28.70
CA PHE A 198 12.72 36.84 -27.24
C PHE A 198 11.56 36.11 -26.56
N LEU A 199 10.33 36.37 -26.98
CA LEU A 199 9.14 35.72 -26.45
C LEU A 199 9.13 34.22 -26.74
N HIS A 200 9.53 33.82 -27.95
CA HIS A 200 9.70 32.40 -28.28
C HIS A 200 10.77 31.73 -27.42
N PHE A 201 11.90 32.39 -27.21
CA PHE A 201 12.97 31.91 -26.33
C PHE A 201 12.47 31.72 -24.89
N MET A 202 11.80 32.72 -24.32
CA MET A 202 11.23 32.64 -22.97
C MET A 202 10.21 31.51 -22.84
N MET A 203 9.33 31.32 -23.83
CA MET A 203 8.35 30.24 -23.82
C MET A 203 9.00 28.85 -23.95
N LEU A 204 10.08 28.74 -24.74
CA LEU A 204 10.81 27.48 -24.89
C LEU A 204 11.56 27.11 -23.61
N GLU A 205 12.27 28.06 -22.99
CA GLU A 205 12.99 27.84 -21.74
C GLU A 205 12.05 27.45 -20.60
N THR A 206 10.92 28.15 -20.46
CA THR A 206 9.90 27.82 -19.44
C THR A 206 9.25 26.47 -19.69
N TYR A 207 8.98 26.12 -20.95
CA TYR A 207 8.49 24.80 -21.31
C TYR A 207 9.48 23.69 -20.94
N ILE A 208 10.77 23.87 -21.29
CA ILE A 208 11.82 22.89 -20.98
C ILE A 208 11.96 22.74 -19.46
N ALA A 209 12.00 23.84 -18.72
CA ALA A 209 12.10 23.82 -17.25
C ALA A 209 10.93 23.06 -16.60
N MET A 210 9.70 23.31 -17.04
CA MET A 210 8.52 22.60 -16.52
C MET A 210 8.51 21.13 -16.93
N LEU A 211 8.91 20.81 -18.16
CA LEU A 211 9.03 19.43 -18.62
C LEU A 211 10.08 18.66 -17.80
N THR A 212 11.23 19.27 -17.51
CA THR A 212 12.26 18.65 -16.66
C THR A 212 11.76 18.37 -15.25
N GLN A 213 11.05 19.33 -14.64
CA GLN A 213 10.45 19.13 -13.32
C GLN A 213 9.38 18.03 -13.34
N GLN A 214 8.56 17.96 -14.39
CA GLN A 214 7.54 16.92 -14.49
C GLN A 214 8.13 15.53 -14.72
N LEU A 215 9.23 15.42 -15.47
CA LEU A 215 9.94 14.16 -15.65
C LEU A 215 10.53 13.65 -14.33
N GLU A 216 11.06 14.56 -13.51
CA GLU A 216 11.57 14.28 -12.17
C GLU A 216 10.50 13.71 -11.23
N PHE A 217 9.24 14.17 -11.34
CA PHE A 217 8.12 13.76 -10.47
C PHE A 217 7.07 12.87 -11.16
N SER A 218 7.39 12.23 -12.28
CA SER A 218 6.39 11.61 -13.17
C SER A 218 5.71 10.31 -12.65
N HIS A 219 6.06 9.86 -11.46
CA HIS A 219 5.56 8.61 -10.90
C HIS A 219 4.16 8.78 -10.29
N LEU A 220 3.15 8.22 -10.94
CA LEU A 220 1.81 8.12 -10.35
C LEU A 220 1.71 6.80 -9.56
N PRO A 221 1.45 6.87 -8.25
CA PRO A 221 1.15 5.66 -7.48
C PRO A 221 -0.21 5.13 -7.94
N LEU A 222 -0.27 3.84 -8.30
CA LEU A 222 -1.51 3.18 -8.73
C LEU A 222 -2.00 2.11 -7.76
N PHE A 223 -1.28 1.94 -6.67
CA PHE A 223 -1.70 1.10 -5.58
C PHE A 223 -2.69 1.86 -4.68
N PRO A 224 -3.69 1.17 -4.12
CA PRO A 224 -4.66 1.80 -3.24
C PRO A 224 -3.99 2.22 -1.92
N LYS A 225 -4.28 3.44 -1.47
CA LYS A 225 -3.72 3.97 -0.22
C LYS A 225 -4.67 3.86 0.97
N THR A 226 -5.96 3.67 0.69
CA THR A 226 -7.03 3.56 1.69
C THR A 226 -7.76 2.23 1.55
N LEU A 227 -8.43 1.77 2.60
CA LEU A 227 -9.26 0.56 2.53
C LEU A 227 -10.41 0.72 1.52
N GLN A 228 -10.91 1.96 1.35
CA GLN A 228 -11.95 2.25 0.37
C GLN A 228 -11.45 2.07 -1.07
N GLU A 229 -10.27 2.61 -1.40
CA GLU A 229 -9.65 2.39 -2.70
C GLU A 229 -9.32 0.91 -2.92
N PHE A 230 -8.85 0.21 -1.88
CA PHE A 230 -8.57 -1.22 -1.93
C PHE A 230 -9.83 -2.03 -2.23
N SER A 231 -10.96 -1.75 -1.57
CA SER A 231 -12.24 -2.44 -1.80
C SER A 231 -12.78 -2.28 -3.24
N ARG A 232 -12.36 -1.22 -3.94
CA ARG A 232 -12.72 -0.97 -5.34
C ARG A 232 -11.72 -1.58 -6.32
N SER A 233 -10.54 -1.96 -5.84
CA SER A 233 -9.50 -2.58 -6.64
C SER A 233 -9.80 -4.07 -6.89
N SER A 234 -9.27 -4.62 -7.96
CA SER A 234 -9.35 -6.06 -8.27
C SER A 234 -8.21 -6.86 -7.65
N ILE A 235 -7.48 -6.30 -6.68
CA ILE A 235 -6.32 -6.94 -6.07
C ILE A 235 -6.81 -8.01 -5.08
N PRO A 236 -6.44 -9.30 -5.26
CA PRO A 236 -6.79 -10.36 -4.32
C PRO A 236 -6.08 -10.18 -2.97
N LEU A 237 -6.78 -10.51 -1.89
CA LEU A 237 -6.30 -10.49 -0.51
C LEU A 237 -5.97 -11.90 -0.04
N LEU A 238 -4.76 -12.06 0.48
CA LEU A 238 -4.25 -13.29 1.04
C LEU A 238 -4.30 -13.25 2.57
N ALA A 239 -5.04 -14.19 3.17
CA ALA A 239 -5.07 -14.41 4.63
C ALA A 239 -4.41 -15.76 4.96
N MET A 240 -3.34 -15.72 5.76
CA MET A 240 -2.49 -16.89 6.06
C MET A 240 -3.08 -17.82 7.12
N ALA A 241 -3.71 -17.28 8.15
CA ALA A 241 -4.38 -18.10 9.16
C ALA A 241 -5.80 -18.43 8.68
N MET A 242 -6.16 -19.72 8.64
CA MET A 242 -7.49 -20.16 8.19
C MET A 242 -8.60 -19.50 9.01
N ASP A 243 -8.37 -19.34 10.31
CA ASP A 243 -9.28 -18.65 11.23
C ASP A 243 -9.49 -17.18 10.86
N LEU A 244 -8.46 -16.51 10.35
CA LEU A 244 -8.56 -15.13 9.87
C LEU A 244 -9.21 -15.06 8.49
N ALA A 245 -8.92 -16.02 7.62
CA ALA A 245 -9.54 -16.09 6.30
C ALA A 245 -11.05 -16.18 6.44
N ASP A 246 -11.54 -17.01 7.37
CA ASP A 246 -12.97 -17.12 7.69
C ASP A 246 -13.53 -15.80 8.21
N ILE A 247 -12.89 -15.16 9.19
CA ILE A 247 -13.39 -13.87 9.74
C ILE A 247 -13.44 -12.78 8.66
N VAL A 248 -12.41 -12.69 7.82
CA VAL A 248 -12.33 -11.68 6.76
C VAL A 248 -13.33 -11.97 5.64
N HIS A 249 -13.60 -13.24 5.34
CA HIS A 249 -14.62 -13.64 4.38
C HIS A 249 -16.04 -13.20 4.79
N HIS A 250 -16.29 -13.06 6.09
CA HIS A 250 -17.57 -12.56 6.60
C HIS A 250 -17.68 -11.02 6.61
N ILE A 251 -16.62 -10.29 6.22
CA ILE A 251 -16.68 -8.82 6.10
C ILE A 251 -17.27 -8.46 4.72
N PRO A 252 -18.48 -7.88 4.65
CA PRO A 252 -19.23 -7.76 3.39
C PRO A 252 -18.53 -6.90 2.32
N ARG A 253 -17.60 -6.01 2.72
CA ARG A 253 -16.84 -5.17 1.78
C ARG A 253 -15.64 -5.86 1.14
N HIS A 254 -15.10 -6.93 1.75
CA HIS A 254 -13.83 -7.55 1.34
C HIS A 254 -13.95 -9.06 1.07
N ALA A 255 -15.11 -9.66 1.36
CA ALA A 255 -15.40 -11.09 1.14
C ALA A 255 -15.08 -11.58 -0.29
N HIS A 256 -15.27 -10.73 -1.30
CA HIS A 256 -15.04 -11.07 -2.70
C HIS A 256 -13.56 -11.04 -3.10
N GLN A 257 -12.68 -10.45 -2.29
CA GLN A 257 -11.25 -10.31 -2.56
C GLN A 257 -10.43 -11.39 -1.87
N THR A 258 -10.97 -12.07 -0.85
CA THR A 258 -10.26 -13.13 -0.12
C THR A 258 -10.03 -14.36 -1.00
N VAL A 259 -8.77 -14.78 -1.13
CA VAL A 259 -8.40 -15.98 -1.89
C VAL A 259 -7.71 -16.98 -0.96
N ALA A 260 -8.10 -18.25 -1.07
CA ALA A 260 -7.40 -19.35 -0.42
C ALA A 260 -6.04 -19.59 -1.09
N TRP A 261 -4.96 -19.55 -0.32
CA TRP A 261 -3.62 -19.76 -0.87
C TRP A 261 -3.38 -21.24 -1.23
N ASN A 262 -3.03 -21.50 -2.49
CA ASN A 262 -2.60 -22.82 -2.91
C ASN A 262 -1.10 -23.00 -2.64
N ARG A 263 -0.77 -23.85 -1.64
CA ARG A 263 0.62 -24.09 -1.19
C ARG A 263 1.53 -24.71 -2.26
N SER A 264 1.00 -25.21 -3.37
CA SER A 264 1.81 -25.73 -4.47
C SER A 264 2.39 -24.65 -5.39
N LEU A 265 1.93 -23.39 -5.27
CA LEU A 265 2.39 -22.26 -6.06
C LEU A 265 3.37 -21.39 -5.25
N SER A 266 4.35 -20.79 -5.93
CA SER A 266 5.25 -19.80 -5.31
C SER A 266 4.58 -18.42 -5.30
N TYR A 267 4.75 -17.69 -4.21
CA TYR A 267 4.16 -16.37 -4.01
C TYR A 267 4.72 -15.30 -4.95
N ASP A 268 3.82 -14.58 -5.61
CA ASP A 268 4.13 -13.42 -6.43
C ASP A 268 3.74 -12.12 -5.70
N PRO A 269 4.71 -11.29 -5.27
CA PRO A 269 4.42 -10.08 -4.50
C PRO A 269 3.64 -9.03 -5.27
N GLU A 270 3.66 -9.02 -6.60
CA GLU A 270 3.00 -7.98 -7.40
C GLU A 270 1.49 -8.21 -7.59
N GLN A 271 1.02 -9.44 -7.36
CA GLN A 271 -0.36 -9.83 -7.67
C GLN A 271 -1.27 -9.85 -6.44
N PHE A 272 -0.72 -10.02 -5.25
CA PHE A 272 -1.51 -10.26 -4.04
C PHE A 272 -1.25 -9.17 -2.99
N ALA A 273 -2.34 -8.71 -2.37
CA ALA A 273 -2.26 -8.02 -1.09
C ALA A 273 -2.20 -9.06 0.04
N ILE A 274 -1.45 -8.77 1.10
CA ILE A 274 -1.32 -9.67 2.25
C ILE A 274 -1.95 -9.02 3.46
N LEU A 275 -2.69 -9.81 4.23
CA LEU A 275 -3.15 -9.40 5.55
C LEU A 275 -2.06 -9.66 6.60
N VAL A 276 -1.65 -8.59 7.28
CA VAL A 276 -0.54 -8.59 8.24
C VAL A 276 -0.93 -7.86 9.52
N GLN A 277 -0.22 -8.13 10.61
CA GLN A 277 -0.40 -7.36 11.83
C GLN A 277 0.22 -5.96 11.65
N CYS A 278 -0.53 -4.91 11.97
CA CYS A 278 -0.12 -3.52 11.73
C CYS A 278 1.18 -3.18 12.47
N ASP A 279 1.28 -3.54 13.75
CA ASP A 279 2.35 -3.08 14.65
C ASP A 279 3.73 -3.69 14.35
N ILE A 280 3.76 -4.84 13.69
CA ILE A 280 4.99 -5.61 13.45
C ILE A 280 5.26 -5.87 11.96
N PHE A 281 4.54 -5.20 11.08
CA PHE A 281 4.67 -5.33 9.62
C PHE A 281 6.13 -5.27 9.15
N GLU A 282 6.88 -4.26 9.59
CA GLU A 282 8.28 -4.05 9.16
C GLU A 282 9.21 -5.19 9.57
N ARG A 283 8.90 -5.90 10.67
CA ARG A 283 9.73 -7.01 11.16
C ARG A 283 9.35 -8.33 10.50
N ASN A 284 8.05 -8.57 10.34
CA ASN A 284 7.58 -9.92 10.02
C ASN A 284 7.28 -10.12 8.54
N ILE A 285 7.10 -9.08 7.71
CA ILE A 285 6.70 -9.26 6.31
C ILE A 285 7.68 -10.15 5.52
N GLU A 286 8.98 -10.05 5.78
CA GLU A 286 9.98 -10.93 5.16
C GLU A 286 9.80 -12.39 5.56
N GLN A 287 9.54 -12.65 6.84
CA GLN A 287 9.32 -14.00 7.35
C GLN A 287 7.99 -14.56 6.83
N TYR A 288 6.93 -13.73 6.83
CA TYR A 288 5.62 -14.08 6.27
C TYR A 288 5.72 -14.45 4.78
N THR A 289 6.40 -13.64 3.98
CA THR A 289 6.58 -13.90 2.55
C THR A 289 7.50 -15.11 2.31
N ALA A 290 8.52 -15.31 3.15
CA ALA A 290 9.34 -16.52 3.12
C ALA A 290 8.52 -17.80 3.33
N MET A 291 7.56 -17.80 4.26
CA MET A 291 6.63 -18.93 4.46
C MET A 291 5.75 -19.19 3.23
N LEU A 292 5.47 -18.16 2.44
CA LEU A 292 4.72 -18.25 1.18
C LEU A 292 5.58 -18.69 -0.02
N GLY A 293 6.87 -19.00 0.21
CA GLY A 293 7.78 -19.56 -0.79
C GLY A 293 8.66 -18.52 -1.49
N LYS A 294 8.62 -17.24 -1.09
CA LYS A 294 9.51 -16.20 -1.61
C LYS A 294 9.73 -15.09 -0.59
N ARG A 295 10.95 -14.93 -0.09
CA ARG A 295 11.28 -13.84 0.85
C ARG A 295 11.33 -12.50 0.12
N VAL A 296 10.51 -11.55 0.56
CA VAL A 296 10.36 -10.23 -0.07
C VAL A 296 10.52 -9.13 0.98
N HIS A 297 11.27 -8.10 0.63
CA HIS A 297 11.53 -6.96 1.52
C HIS A 297 10.28 -6.08 1.68
N ASN A 298 10.17 -5.39 2.82
CA ASN A 298 9.03 -4.52 3.17
C ASN A 298 8.83 -3.36 2.17
N THR A 299 9.88 -2.89 1.50
CA THR A 299 9.84 -1.75 0.56
C THR A 299 8.94 -1.97 -0.66
N LEU A 300 8.66 -3.23 -1.00
CA LEU A 300 7.77 -3.59 -2.11
C LEU A 300 6.29 -3.47 -1.74
N PHE A 301 5.98 -3.23 -0.46
CA PHE A 301 4.61 -3.13 0.03
C PHE A 301 4.33 -1.74 0.60
N TYR A 302 3.10 -1.28 0.39
CA TYR A 302 2.53 -0.15 1.09
C TYR A 302 1.55 -0.71 2.13
N LEU A 303 1.77 -0.38 3.40
CA LEU A 303 0.85 -0.72 4.47
C LEU A 303 -0.26 0.33 4.49
N ILE A 304 -1.51 -0.08 4.28
CA ILE A 304 -2.66 0.78 4.52
C ILE A 304 -2.77 0.96 6.03
N PRO A 305 -2.70 2.19 6.56
CA PRO A 305 -2.63 2.43 8.01
C PRO A 305 -3.97 2.20 8.72
N GLU A 306 -5.07 2.16 7.98
CA GLU A 306 -6.40 1.89 8.50
C GLU A 306 -6.52 0.39 8.85
N PRO A 307 -6.83 0.02 10.12
CA PRO A 307 -7.01 -1.37 10.50
C PRO A 307 -8.27 -1.92 9.82
N MET A 308 -8.14 -3.08 9.20
CA MET A 308 -9.24 -3.80 8.56
C MET A 308 -10.03 -4.63 9.59
N LEU A 309 -9.34 -5.15 10.60
CA LEU A 309 -9.92 -5.99 11.65
C LEU A 309 -9.15 -5.82 12.97
N GLU A 310 -9.86 -5.86 14.07
CA GLU A 310 -9.30 -5.99 15.40
C GLU A 310 -9.75 -7.32 16.00
N THR A 311 -8.79 -8.16 16.38
CA THR A 311 -9.08 -9.44 17.04
C THR A 311 -8.63 -9.41 18.49
N PRO A 312 -9.52 -9.68 19.47
CA PRO A 312 -9.10 -9.89 20.84
C PRO A 312 -8.27 -11.17 20.91
N LEU A 313 -7.14 -11.08 21.60
CA LEU A 313 -6.25 -12.22 21.80
C LEU A 313 -6.44 -12.76 23.20
N VAL A 314 -6.39 -14.07 23.28
CA VAL A 314 -6.44 -14.78 24.54
C VAL A 314 -5.23 -15.69 24.67
N CYS A 315 -4.81 -15.87 25.91
CA CYS A 315 -3.93 -16.96 26.30
C CYS A 315 -4.77 -18.08 26.89
N LEU A 316 -4.29 -19.31 26.73
CA LEU A 316 -4.93 -20.47 27.34
C LEU A 316 -4.48 -20.59 28.78
N HIS A 317 -5.41 -20.42 29.71
CA HIS A 317 -5.20 -20.71 31.12
C HIS A 317 -5.90 -22.02 31.48
N LYS A 318 -5.30 -22.84 32.33
CA LYS A 318 -5.97 -24.05 32.83
C LYS A 318 -7.29 -23.70 33.51
N LYS A 319 -8.34 -24.47 33.28
CA LYS A 319 -9.65 -24.21 33.92
C LYS A 319 -9.54 -24.25 35.45
N ASP A 320 -9.50 -23.07 36.07
CA ASP A 320 -9.27 -22.85 37.49
C ASP A 320 -9.88 -21.50 37.90
N SER A 321 -10.37 -21.41 39.14
CA SER A 321 -10.90 -20.19 39.77
C SER A 321 -9.93 -19.01 39.73
N ARG A 322 -8.62 -19.28 39.71
CA ARG A 322 -7.55 -18.26 39.69
C ARG A 322 -7.49 -17.42 38.41
N VAL A 323 -8.11 -17.88 37.31
CA VAL A 323 -8.11 -17.15 36.04
C VAL A 323 -8.69 -15.75 36.19
N HIS A 324 -9.77 -15.60 36.99
CA HIS A 324 -10.42 -14.30 37.22
C HIS A 324 -9.55 -13.35 38.04
N THR A 325 -8.81 -13.89 39.00
CA THR A 325 -7.86 -13.12 39.81
C THR A 325 -6.71 -12.63 38.94
N LEU A 326 -6.14 -13.51 38.12
CA LEU A 326 -5.07 -13.15 37.19
C LEU A 326 -5.56 -12.13 36.15
N GLN A 327 -6.76 -12.31 35.59
CA GLN A 327 -7.38 -11.36 34.66
C GLN A 327 -7.49 -9.96 35.28
N ARG A 328 -8.03 -9.85 36.50
CA ARG A 328 -8.14 -8.56 37.20
C ARG A 328 -6.79 -7.89 37.44
N TYR A 329 -5.72 -8.66 37.69
CA TYR A 329 -4.38 -8.10 37.83
C TYR A 329 -3.84 -7.55 36.51
N ILE A 330 -4.04 -8.28 35.41
CA ILE A 330 -3.66 -7.85 34.07
C ILE A 330 -4.41 -6.56 33.71
N ASP A 331 -5.72 -6.50 33.97
CA ASP A 331 -6.54 -5.31 33.72
C ASP A 331 -6.03 -4.10 34.52
N ARG A 332 -5.68 -4.29 35.80
CA ARG A 332 -5.09 -3.22 36.63
C ARG A 332 -3.74 -2.74 36.13
N LEU A 333 -2.87 -3.66 35.68
CA LEU A 333 -1.57 -3.29 35.10
C LEU A 333 -1.75 -2.53 33.78
N LYS A 334 -2.76 -2.86 33.00
CA LYS A 334 -3.17 -2.11 31.80
C LYS A 334 -3.66 -0.71 32.18
N GLU A 335 -4.55 -0.59 33.16
CA GLU A 335 -5.08 0.69 33.64
C GLU A 335 -3.99 1.58 34.23
N ALA A 336 -3.02 1.00 34.93
CA ALA A 336 -1.89 1.71 35.52
C ALA A 336 -0.83 2.16 34.48
N GLY A 337 -1.00 1.85 33.19
CA GLY A 337 -0.02 2.21 32.16
C GLY A 337 1.20 1.29 32.06
N VAL A 338 1.27 0.25 32.90
CA VAL A 338 2.44 -0.67 32.97
C VAL A 338 2.56 -1.46 31.68
N TRP A 339 1.44 -1.89 31.09
CA TRP A 339 1.43 -2.60 29.82
C TRP A 339 2.04 -1.78 28.68
N GLN A 340 1.61 -0.52 28.54
CA GLN A 340 2.10 0.41 27.53
C GLN A 340 3.59 0.67 27.72
N TYR A 341 4.03 0.82 28.97
CA TYR A 341 5.44 0.93 29.31
C TYR A 341 6.24 -0.32 28.89
N LEU A 342 5.77 -1.52 29.22
CA LEU A 342 6.45 -2.76 28.84
C LEU A 342 6.51 -2.97 27.34
N ILE A 343 5.41 -2.76 26.61
CA ILE A 343 5.43 -2.75 25.15
C ILE A 343 6.49 -1.78 24.67
N SER A 344 6.43 -0.52 25.11
CA SER A 344 7.40 0.49 24.67
C SER A 344 8.83 0.07 24.99
N LYS A 345 9.12 -0.52 26.15
CA LYS A 345 10.47 -1.00 26.51
C LYS A 345 11.00 -2.04 25.52
N TRP A 346 10.16 -2.96 25.07
CA TRP A 346 10.56 -4.08 24.19
C TRP A 346 10.41 -3.78 22.70
N THR A 347 9.57 -2.80 22.33
CA THR A 347 9.43 -2.31 20.95
C THR A 347 10.36 -1.14 20.65
N TYR A 348 10.72 -0.34 21.66
CA TYR A 348 11.62 0.80 21.54
C TYR A 348 13.01 0.33 21.16
N ARG A 349 13.45 0.74 19.97
CA ARG A 349 14.85 0.80 19.63
C ARG A 349 15.31 2.24 19.87
N PRO A 350 16.39 2.52 20.63
CA PRO A 350 17.15 3.72 20.36
C PRO A 350 17.50 3.60 18.88
N HIS A 351 17.09 4.58 18.07
CA HIS A 351 17.27 4.60 16.61
C HIS A 351 18.43 3.68 16.23
N SER A 352 18.11 2.45 15.80
CA SER A 352 19.09 1.63 15.08
C SER A 352 19.63 2.56 14.02
N PRO A 353 20.97 2.64 13.84
CA PRO A 353 21.61 3.69 13.06
C PRO A 353 20.75 3.89 11.85
N GLN A 354 20.34 5.13 11.62
CA GLN A 354 19.57 5.54 10.47
C GLN A 354 20.21 4.94 9.20
N TYR A 355 19.89 3.68 8.89
CA TYR A 355 19.10 3.41 7.74
C TYR A 355 17.71 4.05 8.06
N SER A 356 17.57 5.38 8.19
CA SER A 356 17.56 6.18 6.98
C SER A 356 18.25 5.44 5.85
N SER A 357 17.55 4.48 5.27
CA SER A 357 17.25 4.76 3.89
C SER A 357 16.91 6.25 3.90
N GLN A 358 17.86 7.12 3.48
CA GLN A 358 17.46 8.29 2.69
C GLN A 358 16.20 7.81 2.03
N ILE A 359 15.00 8.32 2.37
CA ILE A 359 13.71 7.87 1.79
C ILE A 359 14.06 7.16 0.51
N GLU A 360 14.17 5.80 0.50
CA GLU A 360 15.04 5.16 -0.53
C GLU A 360 14.23 5.37 -1.75
N ASP A 361 14.62 6.45 -2.43
CA ASP A 361 13.70 7.17 -3.25
C ASP A 361 13.46 6.13 -4.32
N PRO A 362 12.22 5.71 -4.60
CA PRO A 362 12.00 4.78 -5.70
C PRO A 362 12.62 5.31 -7.01
N LEU A 363 13.03 6.60 -7.04
CA LEU A 363 13.96 7.23 -7.98
C LEU A 363 15.38 6.65 -8.07
N GLU A 364 16.06 6.21 -7.00
CA GLU A 364 17.48 5.77 -7.11
C GLU A 364 17.64 4.47 -7.90
N ARG A 365 16.65 3.55 -7.84
CA ARG A 365 16.75 2.25 -8.51
C ARG A 365 16.30 2.26 -9.97
N LYS A 366 15.66 3.33 -10.45
CA LYS A 366 15.47 3.54 -11.88
C LYS A 366 16.09 4.88 -12.25
N GLN A 367 17.39 4.83 -12.59
CA GLN A 367 17.93 5.71 -13.62
C GLN A 367 17.08 5.50 -14.89
N LEU A 368 15.96 6.23 -14.98
CA LEU A 368 15.00 6.11 -16.06
C LEU A 368 15.61 6.77 -17.29
N TYR A 369 16.14 5.94 -18.18
CA TYR A 369 16.42 6.35 -19.54
C TYR A 369 15.11 6.84 -20.17
N LEU A 370 15.15 7.99 -20.83
CA LEU A 370 14.09 8.43 -21.72
C LEU A 370 13.92 7.34 -22.79
N THR A 371 12.90 6.51 -22.64
CA THR A 371 12.59 5.45 -23.61
C THR A 371 11.99 6.04 -24.90
N LEU A 372 12.09 5.32 -26.02
CA LEU A 372 11.54 5.77 -27.30
C LEU A 372 10.02 6.03 -27.22
N THR A 373 9.34 5.40 -26.27
CA THR A 373 7.90 5.55 -26.05
C THR A 373 7.47 6.96 -25.65
N HIS A 374 8.36 7.76 -25.03
CA HIS A 374 8.08 9.17 -24.70
C HIS A 374 7.96 10.07 -25.94
N LEU A 375 8.54 9.66 -27.08
CA LEU A 375 8.54 10.44 -28.32
C LEU A 375 7.42 10.04 -29.29
N ILE A 376 6.65 8.97 -28.99
CA ILE A 376 5.58 8.48 -29.87
C ILE A 376 4.56 9.57 -30.25
N PRO A 377 4.04 10.40 -29.31
CA PRO A 377 3.11 11.48 -29.67
C PRO A 377 3.74 12.52 -30.61
N VAL A 378 5.03 12.82 -30.42
CA VAL A 378 5.79 13.74 -31.30
C VAL A 378 5.90 13.15 -32.70
N TYR A 379 6.24 11.87 -32.82
CA TYR A 379 6.31 11.18 -34.12
C TYR A 379 4.94 11.10 -34.80
N MET A 380 3.86 10.88 -34.07
CA MET A 380 2.49 10.91 -34.61
C MET A 380 2.15 12.30 -35.17
N ILE A 381 2.42 13.37 -34.41
CA ILE A 381 2.15 14.75 -34.84
C ILE A 381 3.06 15.17 -35.99
N TRP A 382 4.29 14.66 -36.06
CA TRP A 382 5.23 14.96 -37.14
C TRP A 382 4.91 14.22 -38.45
N THR A 383 4.31 13.03 -38.38
CA THR A 383 3.97 12.22 -39.56
C THR A 383 2.68 12.66 -40.26
N GLN A 384 1.73 13.27 -39.54
CA GLN A 384 0.48 13.80 -40.11
C GLN A 384 0.64 14.99 -41.09
N PRO A 385 1.43 16.04 -40.81
CA PRO A 385 1.62 17.14 -41.76
C PRO A 385 2.39 16.70 -43.00
N ARG A 386 3.27 15.69 -42.91
CA ARG A 386 3.94 15.11 -44.07
C ARG A 386 2.98 14.46 -45.07
N SER A 387 1.88 13.87 -44.60
CA SER A 387 0.85 13.35 -45.50
C SER A 387 0.05 14.50 -46.14
N ILE A 388 -0.27 15.55 -45.39
CA ILE A 388 -0.98 16.75 -45.91
C ILE A 388 -0.13 17.53 -46.93
N ASP A 389 1.19 17.63 -46.72
CA ASP A 389 2.14 18.25 -47.65
C ASP A 389 2.36 17.42 -48.93
N ILE A 390 2.01 16.13 -48.95
CA ILE A 390 2.01 15.29 -50.16
C ILE A 390 0.69 15.44 -50.95
N TYR A 391 -0.44 15.63 -50.25
CA TYR A 391 -1.75 15.79 -50.88
C TYR A 391 -2.05 17.22 -51.37
N THR A 392 -1.44 18.24 -50.79
CA THR A 392 -1.62 19.64 -51.21
C THR A 392 -1.01 19.99 -52.58
N PRO A 393 0.21 19.55 -52.96
CA PRO A 393 0.75 19.81 -54.29
C PRO A 393 0.03 19.01 -55.38
N THR A 394 -0.47 17.80 -55.10
CA THR A 394 -1.24 17.00 -56.07
C THR A 394 -2.58 17.64 -56.43
N GLY A 395 -3.27 18.25 -55.47
CA GLY A 395 -4.47 19.07 -55.72
C GLY A 395 -4.19 20.36 -56.52
N PHE A 396 -3.03 20.99 -56.30
CA PHE A 396 -2.59 22.18 -57.04
C PHE A 396 -2.20 21.83 -58.49
N TRP A 397 -1.52 20.70 -58.70
CA TRP A 397 -1.17 20.18 -60.03
C TRP A 397 -2.39 19.76 -60.85
N MET A 398 -3.42 19.16 -60.21
CA MET A 398 -4.67 18.82 -60.92
C MET A 398 -5.46 20.06 -61.36
N LYS A 399 -5.53 21.12 -60.53
CA LYS A 399 -6.19 22.38 -60.93
C LYS A 399 -5.48 23.09 -62.07
N HIS A 400 -4.15 23.07 -62.10
CA HIS A 400 -3.38 23.74 -63.16
C HIS A 400 -3.51 23.03 -64.52
N LYS A 401 -3.71 21.71 -64.53
CA LYS A 401 -3.83 20.90 -65.76
C LYS A 401 -5.22 21.00 -66.42
N ILE A 402 -6.26 21.28 -65.64
CA ILE A 402 -7.65 21.47 -66.14
C ILE A 402 -7.82 22.87 -66.78
N SER A 403 -6.99 23.84 -66.41
CA SER A 403 -7.04 25.22 -66.94
C SER A 403 -6.36 25.41 -68.29
N SER A 404 -5.54 24.46 -68.78
CA SER A 404 -4.66 24.67 -69.94
C SER A 404 -5.03 23.87 -71.20
N THR A 405 -6.22 23.27 -71.28
CA THR A 405 -6.67 22.62 -72.52
C THR A 405 -7.42 23.62 -73.43
N PRO A 406 -6.92 23.92 -74.65
CA PRO A 406 -7.62 24.76 -75.60
C PRO A 406 -8.82 24.00 -76.22
N LYS A 407 -9.91 24.73 -76.48
CA LYS A 407 -11.14 24.23 -77.11
C LYS A 407 -11.06 24.25 -78.66
N ALA A 408 -11.77 23.27 -79.25
CA ALA A 408 -12.39 23.21 -80.59
C ALA A 408 -11.59 22.52 -81.74
N PRO A 409 -12.22 22.01 -82.84
CA PRO A 409 -13.65 21.82 -83.18
C PRO A 409 -14.03 20.41 -83.77
N LEU A 410 -15.28 20.32 -84.28
CA LEU A 410 -16.12 19.21 -84.77
C LEU A 410 -15.69 18.36 -86.01
N ALA A 411 -16.26 17.12 -86.04
CA ALA A 411 -16.76 16.28 -87.17
C ALA A 411 -15.73 15.64 -88.16
N ARG A 412 -15.90 14.47 -88.81
CA ARG A 412 -17.03 13.55 -89.10
C ARG A 412 -16.51 12.21 -89.69
N ASP A 413 -17.31 11.13 -89.55
CA ASP A 413 -17.45 9.89 -90.38
C ASP A 413 -16.21 9.00 -90.65
N SER A 414 -16.22 7.68 -90.85
CA SER A 414 -17.14 6.52 -90.89
C SER A 414 -16.17 5.32 -91.11
N SER A 415 -16.26 4.12 -90.53
CA SER A 415 -17.11 2.99 -90.91
C SER A 415 -16.50 1.72 -90.29
N VAL A 416 -17.35 0.77 -89.91
CA VAL A 416 -17.12 -0.51 -89.20
C VAL A 416 -17.42 -1.68 -90.19
N PRO A 417 -17.25 -3.01 -89.95
CA PRO A 417 -16.43 -3.89 -89.06
C PRO A 417 -15.72 -5.08 -89.78
N LYS A 418 -14.94 -5.90 -89.04
CA LYS A 418 -15.12 -7.37 -88.77
C LYS A 418 -13.79 -8.00 -88.26
N THR A 419 -13.67 -8.37 -86.97
CA THR A 419 -13.90 -9.70 -86.33
C THR A 419 -13.12 -10.88 -86.91
N GLU A 420 -12.16 -11.46 -86.15
CA GLU A 420 -12.21 -12.85 -85.63
C GLU A 420 -10.97 -13.26 -84.80
N LEU A 421 -11.26 -14.14 -83.80
CA LEU A 421 -10.43 -15.11 -83.03
C LEU A 421 -9.17 -14.60 -82.27
N ALA A 422 -8.86 -14.99 -81.01
CA ALA A 422 -9.14 -16.25 -80.32
C ALA A 422 -9.12 -16.13 -78.76
N ASN A 423 -10.05 -16.87 -78.14
CA ASN A 423 -10.03 -17.67 -76.90
C ASN A 423 -8.81 -17.62 -75.95
N HIS A 424 -9.06 -17.44 -74.64
CA HIS A 424 -9.38 -18.56 -73.74
C HIS A 424 -9.84 -18.08 -72.36
N SER A 425 -10.77 -18.83 -71.80
CA SER A 425 -11.53 -18.61 -70.57
C SER A 425 -11.25 -19.70 -69.53
N ILE A 426 -11.72 -19.44 -68.31
CA ILE A 426 -12.12 -20.35 -67.20
C ILE A 426 -11.10 -20.47 -66.06
N THR A 427 -11.39 -20.64 -64.76
CA THR A 427 -12.45 -20.35 -63.76
C THR A 427 -11.97 -21.09 -62.48
N TYR A 428 -12.08 -20.47 -61.30
CA TYR A 428 -12.24 -21.00 -59.91
C TYR A 428 -11.93 -22.48 -59.55
N HIS A 429 -11.37 -22.69 -58.35
CA HIS A 429 -12.06 -23.47 -57.30
C HIS A 429 -11.59 -23.14 -55.87
N SER A 430 -12.54 -23.32 -54.96
CA SER A 430 -12.62 -22.98 -53.53
C SER A 430 -12.46 -24.21 -52.62
N ALA A 431 -12.36 -23.94 -51.32
CA ALA A 431 -12.66 -24.78 -50.15
C ALA A 431 -11.53 -25.72 -49.67
N LYS A 432 -11.02 -25.62 -48.43
CA LYS A 432 -11.61 -25.76 -47.07
C LYS A 432 -11.27 -27.16 -46.53
N GLU A 433 -10.85 -27.15 -45.26
CA GLU A 433 -10.93 -28.23 -44.26
C GLU A 433 -9.73 -29.17 -44.04
N MET A 434 -9.54 -29.41 -42.73
CA MET A 434 -8.78 -30.46 -42.06
C MET A 434 -7.25 -30.40 -42.14
N SER A 435 -6.50 -30.82 -41.14
CA SER A 435 -6.70 -31.07 -39.71
C SER A 435 -5.35 -31.63 -39.27
N ARG A 436 -4.86 -31.16 -38.12
CA ARG A 436 -4.00 -31.89 -37.18
C ARG A 436 -2.63 -32.43 -37.67
N SER A 437 -1.64 -31.85 -36.99
CA SER A 437 -0.70 -32.53 -36.09
C SER A 437 0.67 -32.92 -36.63
N MET A 438 1.63 -32.70 -35.73
CA MET A 438 2.90 -33.39 -35.56
C MET A 438 3.95 -33.19 -36.65
N HIS A 439 4.97 -32.39 -36.35
CA HIS A 439 6.23 -32.93 -35.82
C HIS A 439 7.23 -31.81 -35.52
N GLN A 440 7.80 -31.88 -34.31
CA GLN A 440 9.20 -31.64 -33.94
C GLN A 440 9.97 -30.50 -34.66
N HIS A 441 10.34 -29.49 -33.88
CA HIS A 441 11.74 -29.30 -33.49
C HIS A 441 11.86 -28.55 -32.16
#